data_AF-A0A2V5LN50-F1
#
_entry.id   AF-A0A2V5LN50-F1
#
_cell.length_a   1.000
_cell.length_b   1.000
_cell.length_c   1.000
_cell.angle_alpha   90.00
_cell.angle_beta   90.00
_cell.angle_gamma   90.00
#
_symmetry.space_group_name_H-M   'P 1'
#
loop_
_entity.id
_entity.type
_entity.pdbx_description
1 polymer ?
#
loop_
_entity_poly.entity_id
_entity_poly.type
_entity_poly.pdbx_seq_one_letter_code
_entity_poly.pdbx_strand_id
1 'polypeptide(L)'
;MAALVYAPWAYGATTSASIQITNWILLAALVLWTVELLISRRAPRFPPFLLFLAGALICVGGWMALNAKSIYDSDFFVFVPLRNFAPLLAGSVDYAISSAWIIRGALLLGTILFASDLSQSNRWLLRLWYMICLVGGSIAFLGLLQKATGAHMIFWQPPPPPELGVITFFATYYYHGNAGAFLNLVWPLSAGLVIRAFTSRSHPGMRAISVTLFIVTIAGVLANTSRMALVVAVILLVAICAQFGRTLLRNLSGAQKSVAFA
;
A
#
# COMPACT_ATOMS: atom_id res chain seq x y z
N MET A 1 -2.88 -11.29 -3.26
CA MET A 1 -4.18 -10.90 -2.67
C MET A 1 -4.16 -10.95 -1.14
N ALA A 2 -3.73 -12.05 -0.52
CA ALA A 2 -3.66 -12.17 0.96
C ALA A 2 -2.93 -11.00 1.64
N ALA A 3 -1.75 -10.59 1.13
CA ALA A 3 -0.99 -9.46 1.68
C ALA A 3 -1.79 -8.14 1.66
N LEU A 4 -2.58 -7.88 0.61
CA LEU A 4 -3.40 -6.67 0.49
C LEU A 4 -4.52 -6.61 1.53
N VAL A 5 -5.02 -7.77 1.96
CA VAL A 5 -6.06 -7.86 3.00
C VAL A 5 -5.42 -7.79 4.38
N TYR A 6 -4.38 -8.59 4.60
CA TYR A 6 -3.75 -8.74 5.91
C TYR A 6 -3.06 -7.46 6.38
N ALA A 7 -2.20 -6.84 5.56
CA ALA A 7 -1.34 -5.76 6.03
C ALA A 7 -2.11 -4.53 6.55
N PRO A 8 -3.16 -4.01 5.86
CA PRO A 8 -3.94 -2.89 6.39
C PRO A 8 -4.65 -3.23 7.71
N TRP A 9 -5.21 -4.43 7.83
CA TRP A 9 -5.90 -4.87 9.04
C TRP A 9 -4.93 -5.18 10.20
N ALA A 10 -3.74 -5.65 9.90
CA ALA A 10 -2.65 -5.90 10.84
C ALA A 10 -1.83 -4.62 11.11
N TYR A 11 -2.52 -3.55 11.51
CA TYR A 11 -1.92 -2.27 11.92
C TYR A 11 -1.02 -1.62 10.87
N GLY A 12 -1.34 -1.80 9.59
CA GLY A 12 -0.49 -1.31 8.49
C GLY A 12 0.87 -2.00 8.39
N ALA A 13 1.02 -3.21 8.94
CA ALA A 13 2.28 -3.95 9.04
C ALA A 13 3.41 -3.17 9.73
N THR A 14 3.08 -2.48 10.82
CA THR A 14 4.01 -1.65 11.62
C THR A 14 4.52 -2.33 12.89
N THR A 15 3.84 -3.37 13.39
CA THR A 15 4.25 -4.13 14.58
C THR A 15 5.20 -5.26 14.21
N SER A 16 6.11 -5.67 15.10
CA SER A 16 7.09 -6.75 14.83
C SER A 16 6.43 -8.03 14.29
N ALA A 17 5.36 -8.49 14.91
CA ALA A 17 4.62 -9.68 14.47
C ALA A 17 3.97 -9.49 13.09
N SER A 18 3.31 -8.35 12.84
CA SER A 18 2.68 -8.08 11.53
C SER A 18 3.71 -7.93 10.42
N ILE A 19 4.89 -7.38 10.71
CA ILE A 19 6.02 -7.30 9.78
C ILE A 19 6.47 -8.71 9.38
N GLN A 20 6.69 -9.59 10.35
CA GLN A 20 7.15 -10.96 10.09
C GLN A 20 6.13 -11.74 9.25
N ILE A 21 4.85 -11.71 9.62
CA ILE A 21 3.80 -12.41 8.87
C ILE A 21 3.68 -11.83 7.46
N THR A 22 3.73 -10.51 7.31
CA THR A 22 3.72 -9.87 5.99
C THR A 22 4.90 -10.34 5.14
N ASN A 23 6.12 -10.38 5.70
CA ASN A 23 7.30 -10.87 5.00
C ASN A 23 7.13 -12.31 4.51
N TRP A 24 6.56 -13.20 5.34
CA TRP A 24 6.25 -14.57 4.94
C TRP A 24 5.25 -14.65 3.78
N ILE A 25 4.18 -13.85 3.84
CA ILE A 25 3.18 -13.80 2.76
C ILE A 25 3.81 -13.28 1.46
N LEU A 26 4.67 -12.24 1.54
CA LEU A 26 5.38 -11.70 0.37
C LEU A 26 6.35 -12.74 -0.21
N LEU A 27 7.13 -13.41 0.64
CA LEU A 27 8.05 -14.47 0.22
C LEU A 27 7.31 -15.61 -0.48
N ALA A 28 6.21 -16.10 0.11
CA ALA A 28 5.39 -17.14 -0.49
C ALA A 28 4.85 -16.72 -1.87
N ALA A 29 4.40 -15.47 -2.01
CA ALA A 29 3.95 -14.93 -3.30
C ALA A 29 5.06 -14.92 -4.35
N LEU A 30 6.29 -14.52 -3.97
CA LEU A 30 7.44 -14.49 -4.87
C LEU A 30 7.92 -15.87 -5.27
N VAL A 31 7.92 -16.83 -4.34
CA VAL A 31 8.25 -18.23 -4.64
C VAL A 31 7.24 -18.80 -5.63
N LEU A 32 5.93 -18.62 -5.38
CA LEU A 32 4.89 -19.10 -6.29
C LEU A 32 4.99 -18.44 -7.68
N TRP A 33 5.28 -17.15 -7.73
CA TRP A 33 5.50 -16.44 -8.99
C TRP A 33 6.73 -16.97 -9.75
N THR A 34 7.85 -17.19 -9.05
CA THR A 34 9.07 -17.75 -9.65
C THR A 34 8.81 -19.15 -10.20
N VAL A 35 8.11 -20.00 -9.44
CA VAL A 35 7.71 -21.35 -9.88
C VAL A 35 6.81 -21.28 -11.11
N GLU A 36 5.83 -20.36 -11.15
CA GLU A 36 4.97 -20.16 -12.33
C GLU A 36 5.78 -19.75 -13.56
N LEU A 37 6.72 -18.81 -13.44
CA LEU A 37 7.58 -18.41 -14.55
C LEU A 37 8.43 -19.57 -15.08
N LEU A 38 8.96 -20.41 -14.18
CA LEU A 38 9.78 -21.57 -14.53
C LEU A 38 8.95 -22.66 -15.24
N ILE A 39 7.76 -23.00 -14.70
CA ILE A 39 6.87 -24.01 -15.29
C ILE A 39 6.34 -23.54 -16.64
N SER A 40 5.89 -22.29 -16.73
CA SER A 40 5.38 -21.67 -17.95
C SER A 40 6.48 -21.35 -18.97
N ARG A 41 7.77 -21.51 -18.61
CA ARG A 41 8.95 -21.13 -19.39
C ARG A 41 8.84 -19.72 -19.98
N ARG A 42 8.29 -18.80 -19.18
CA ARG A 42 7.97 -17.44 -19.59
C ARG A 42 8.89 -16.46 -18.88
N ALA A 43 9.41 -15.49 -19.63
CA ALA A 43 10.07 -14.34 -19.04
C ALA A 43 9.04 -13.32 -18.52
N PRO A 44 9.37 -12.57 -17.45
CA PRO A 44 8.56 -11.44 -17.02
C PRO A 44 8.34 -10.44 -18.17
N ARG A 45 7.18 -9.77 -18.20
CA ARG A 45 6.78 -8.86 -19.29
C ARG A 45 7.37 -7.45 -19.21
N PHE A 46 8.16 -7.14 -18.19
CA PHE A 46 8.81 -5.84 -18.02
C PHE A 46 10.26 -5.87 -18.55
N PRO A 47 10.88 -4.71 -18.84
CA PRO A 47 12.21 -4.66 -19.43
C PRO A 47 13.28 -5.30 -18.52
N PRO A 48 14.23 -6.06 -19.07
CA PRO A 48 15.27 -6.75 -18.30
C PRO A 48 16.21 -5.78 -17.56
N PHE A 49 16.35 -4.55 -18.07
CA PHE A 49 17.10 -3.49 -17.39
C PHE A 49 16.53 -3.17 -15.99
N LEU A 50 15.21 -3.29 -15.81
CA LEU A 50 14.58 -3.06 -14.52
C LEU A 50 14.95 -4.18 -13.52
N LEU A 51 15.04 -5.44 -13.98
CA LEU A 51 15.57 -6.55 -13.17
C LEU A 51 17.02 -6.31 -12.78
N PHE A 52 17.83 -5.85 -13.72
CA PHE A 52 19.22 -5.53 -13.45
C PHE A 52 19.34 -4.44 -12.36
N LEU A 53 18.58 -3.35 -12.46
CA LEU A 53 18.57 -2.29 -11.45
C LEU A 53 18.08 -2.80 -10.08
N ALA A 54 17.02 -3.60 -10.06
CA ALA A 54 16.50 -4.19 -8.83
C ALA A 54 17.53 -5.13 -8.18
N GLY A 55 18.17 -5.98 -8.98
CA GLY A 55 19.24 -6.86 -8.55
C GLY A 55 20.44 -6.08 -8.02
N ALA A 56 20.89 -5.06 -8.74
CA ALA A 56 21.98 -4.18 -8.31
C ALA A 56 21.69 -3.50 -6.97
N LEU A 57 20.46 -2.99 -6.78
CA LEU A 57 20.06 -2.37 -5.51
C LEU A 57 20.09 -3.37 -4.35
N ILE A 58 19.59 -4.59 -4.57
CA ILE A 58 19.62 -5.67 -3.57
C ILE A 58 21.07 -6.09 -3.28
N CYS A 59 21.93 -6.20 -4.30
CA CYS A 59 23.33 -6.53 -4.14
C CYS A 59 24.10 -5.46 -3.35
N VAL A 60 23.87 -4.18 -3.65
CA VAL A 60 24.50 -3.07 -2.91
C VAL A 60 24.03 -3.05 -1.46
N GLY A 61 22.73 -3.13 -1.21
CA GLY A 61 22.21 -3.16 0.15
C GLY A 61 22.62 -4.42 0.92
N GLY A 62 22.68 -5.56 0.23
CA GLY A 62 23.14 -6.83 0.79
C GLY A 62 24.62 -6.78 1.14
N TRP A 63 25.45 -6.18 0.28
CA TRP A 63 26.85 -5.92 0.58
C TRP A 63 27.01 -5.02 1.81
N MET A 64 26.25 -3.93 1.89
CA MET A 64 26.30 -3.04 3.06
C MET A 64 25.93 -3.76 4.35
N ALA A 65 24.91 -4.65 4.32
CA ALA A 65 24.53 -5.45 5.46
C ALA A 65 25.58 -6.53 5.82
N LEU A 66 26.17 -7.21 4.84
CA LEU A 66 27.22 -8.21 5.07
C LEU A 66 28.52 -7.61 5.58
N ASN A 67 28.86 -6.40 5.13
CA ASN A 67 30.04 -5.65 5.58
C ASN A 67 29.73 -4.72 6.77
N ALA A 68 28.73 -5.05 7.59
CA ALA A 68 28.37 -4.28 8.76
C ALA A 68 29.51 -4.22 9.78
N LYS A 69 29.68 -3.07 10.42
CA LYS A 69 30.79 -2.79 11.34
C LYS A 69 30.54 -3.25 12.77
N SER A 70 29.29 -3.31 13.18
CA SER A 70 28.90 -3.68 14.53
C SER A 70 27.53 -4.36 14.56
N ILE A 71 27.23 -4.94 15.71
CA ILE A 71 25.88 -5.37 16.08
C ILE A 71 25.49 -4.65 17.37
N TYR A 72 24.29 -4.10 17.40
CA TYR A 72 23.72 -3.48 18.56
C TYR A 72 23.24 -4.55 19.54
N ASP A 73 23.79 -4.52 20.74
CA ASP A 73 23.33 -5.34 21.86
C ASP A 73 22.31 -4.54 22.67
N SER A 74 21.04 -4.99 22.64
CA SER A 74 19.95 -4.32 23.35
C SER A 74 20.03 -4.47 24.86
N ASP A 75 20.68 -5.51 25.37
CA ASP A 75 20.73 -5.79 26.82
C ASP A 75 21.75 -4.87 27.50
N PHE A 76 22.84 -4.57 26.79
CA PHE A 76 23.91 -3.71 27.28
C PHE A 76 23.94 -2.32 26.66
N PHE A 77 23.02 -2.02 25.73
CA PHE A 77 22.93 -0.72 25.01
C PHE A 77 24.24 -0.29 24.34
N VAL A 78 25.03 -1.26 23.83
CA VAL A 78 26.34 -1.02 23.21
C VAL A 78 26.45 -1.64 21.82
N PHE A 79 27.27 -1.04 20.97
CA PHE A 79 27.62 -1.62 19.68
C PHE A 79 28.86 -2.51 19.84
N VAL A 80 28.68 -3.81 19.64
CA VAL A 80 29.76 -4.78 19.65
C VAL A 80 30.37 -4.84 18.24
N PRO A 81 31.67 -4.61 18.07
CA PRO A 81 32.31 -4.63 16.75
C PRO A 81 32.27 -6.04 16.17
N LEU A 82 31.95 -6.14 14.88
CA LEU A 82 32.00 -7.38 14.11
C LEU A 82 33.27 -7.43 13.28
N ARG A 83 33.65 -8.64 12.85
CA ARG A 83 34.75 -8.82 11.91
C ARG A 83 34.28 -8.40 10.52
N ASN A 84 34.76 -7.25 10.07
CA ASN A 84 34.48 -6.76 8.71
C ASN A 84 35.14 -7.66 7.67
N PHE A 85 34.40 -8.03 6.62
CA PHE A 85 34.97 -8.74 5.48
C PHE A 85 35.89 -7.84 4.65
N ALA A 86 35.53 -6.55 4.49
CA ALA A 86 36.32 -5.57 3.76
C ALA A 86 36.24 -4.20 4.46
N PRO A 87 37.13 -3.92 5.43
CA PRO A 87 37.05 -2.71 6.27
C PRO A 87 37.23 -1.39 5.50
N LEU A 88 37.86 -1.43 4.31
CA LEU A 88 38.07 -0.28 3.44
C LEU A 88 36.83 0.06 2.58
N LEU A 89 35.87 -0.85 2.47
CA LEU A 89 34.66 -0.66 1.67
C LEU A 89 33.49 -0.19 2.53
N ALA A 90 32.49 0.41 1.89
CA ALA A 90 31.27 0.84 2.55
C ALA A 90 30.55 -0.35 3.21
N GLY A 91 29.95 -0.10 4.37
CA GLY A 91 29.28 -1.08 5.21
C GLY A 91 28.31 -0.37 6.15
N SER A 92 27.26 -1.06 6.57
CA SER A 92 26.30 -0.51 7.52
C SER A 92 26.89 -0.46 8.93
N VAL A 93 26.25 0.30 9.82
CA VAL A 93 26.64 0.34 11.24
C VAL A 93 26.17 -0.94 11.91
N ASP A 94 24.86 -1.19 11.92
CA ASP A 94 24.27 -2.33 12.61
C ASP A 94 23.90 -3.48 11.66
N TYR A 95 24.40 -4.69 11.94
CA TYR A 95 24.10 -5.88 11.16
C TYR A 95 22.64 -6.33 11.25
N ALA A 96 22.07 -6.41 12.45
CA ALA A 96 20.78 -7.03 12.69
C ALA A 96 19.62 -6.24 12.05
N ILE A 97 19.61 -4.92 12.24
CA ILE A 97 18.64 -4.01 11.63
C ILE A 97 18.89 -3.98 10.11
N SER A 98 20.12 -3.76 9.65
CA SER A 98 20.38 -3.64 8.21
C SER A 98 19.99 -4.90 7.43
N SER A 99 20.26 -6.09 7.98
CA SER A 99 19.85 -7.36 7.38
C SER A 99 18.33 -7.50 7.33
N ALA A 100 17.61 -7.16 8.41
CA ALA A 100 16.15 -7.17 8.40
C ALA A 100 15.55 -6.19 7.37
N TRP A 101 16.13 -4.99 7.25
CA TRP A 101 15.67 -3.97 6.30
C TRP A 101 15.95 -4.35 4.84
N ILE A 102 17.13 -4.92 4.52
CA ILE A 102 17.41 -5.34 3.15
C ILE A 102 16.54 -6.53 2.73
N ILE A 103 16.30 -7.50 3.61
CA ILE A 103 15.38 -8.62 3.33
C ILE A 103 13.98 -8.07 3.06
N ARG A 104 13.49 -7.18 3.92
CA ARG A 104 12.17 -6.56 3.75
C ARG A 104 12.10 -5.74 2.46
N GLY A 105 13.12 -4.93 2.19
CA GLY A 105 13.24 -4.14 0.98
C GLY A 105 13.24 -5.01 -0.28
N ALA A 106 13.98 -6.12 -0.28
CA ALA A 106 14.01 -7.07 -1.38
C ALA A 106 12.65 -7.74 -1.59
N LEU A 107 11.94 -8.13 -0.52
CA LEU A 107 10.59 -8.70 -0.62
C LEU A 107 9.58 -7.70 -1.17
N LEU A 108 9.62 -6.45 -0.70
CA LEU A 108 8.75 -5.38 -1.21
C LEU A 108 9.04 -5.07 -2.67
N LEU A 109 10.33 -4.91 -3.03
CA LEU A 109 10.75 -4.66 -4.39
C LEU A 109 10.35 -5.80 -5.32
N GLY A 110 10.63 -7.04 -4.93
CA GLY A 110 10.18 -8.23 -5.66
C GLY A 110 8.66 -8.26 -5.83
N THR A 111 7.90 -7.88 -4.81
CA THR A 111 6.44 -7.83 -4.89
C THR A 111 5.94 -6.73 -5.83
N ILE A 112 6.65 -5.59 -5.91
CA ILE A 112 6.38 -4.56 -6.91
C ILE A 112 6.59 -5.15 -8.32
N LEU A 113 7.69 -5.87 -8.56
CA LEU A 113 7.95 -6.54 -9.85
C LEU A 113 6.83 -7.53 -10.19
N PHE A 114 6.45 -8.37 -9.23
CA PHE A 114 5.34 -9.32 -9.38
C PHE A 114 4.04 -8.60 -9.72
N ALA A 115 3.69 -7.53 -8.99
CA ALA A 115 2.49 -6.74 -9.26
C ALA A 115 2.56 -6.05 -10.64
N SER A 116 3.74 -5.60 -11.06
CA SER A 116 3.98 -5.03 -12.39
C SER A 116 3.82 -6.04 -13.52
N ASP A 117 4.22 -7.30 -13.35
CA ASP A 117 3.97 -8.37 -14.33
C ASP A 117 2.48 -8.76 -14.34
N LEU A 118 1.88 -8.91 -13.17
CA LEU A 118 0.48 -9.30 -13.01
C LEU A 118 -0.49 -8.24 -13.58
N SER A 119 -0.16 -6.97 -13.43
CA SER A 119 -0.95 -5.84 -13.93
C SER A 119 -0.94 -5.69 -15.45
N GLN A 120 -0.07 -6.40 -16.18
CA GLN A 120 -0.10 -6.45 -17.65
C GLN A 120 -1.37 -7.13 -18.19
N SER A 121 -2.10 -7.88 -17.37
CA SER A 121 -3.40 -8.43 -17.75
C SER A 121 -4.52 -7.53 -17.24
N ASN A 122 -5.33 -7.00 -18.16
CA ASN A 122 -6.51 -6.18 -17.81
C ASN A 122 -7.43 -6.85 -16.77
N ARG A 123 -7.57 -8.18 -16.82
CA ARG A 123 -8.38 -8.94 -15.86
C ARG A 123 -7.78 -8.87 -14.45
N TRP A 124 -6.47 -9.07 -14.34
CA TRP A 124 -5.78 -9.07 -13.06
C TRP A 124 -5.57 -7.67 -12.50
N LEU A 125 -5.29 -6.68 -13.35
CA LEU A 125 -5.25 -5.27 -12.98
C LEU A 125 -6.56 -4.85 -12.30
N LEU A 126 -7.70 -5.17 -12.93
CA LEU A 126 -9.01 -4.86 -12.35
C LEU A 126 -9.28 -5.62 -11.04
N ARG A 127 -8.89 -6.90 -10.94
CA ARG A 127 -9.00 -7.66 -9.69
C ARG A 127 -8.18 -7.02 -8.57
N LEU A 128 -6.97 -6.55 -8.85
CA LEU A 128 -6.14 -5.83 -7.89
C LEU A 128 -6.82 -4.53 -7.46
N TRP A 129 -7.35 -3.75 -8.39
CA TRP A 129 -8.06 -2.51 -8.08
C TRP A 129 -9.27 -2.75 -7.19
N TYR A 130 -10.13 -3.72 -7.53
CA TYR A 130 -11.28 -4.06 -6.70
C TYR A 130 -10.85 -4.51 -5.30
N MET A 131 -9.80 -5.34 -5.19
CA MET A 131 -9.31 -5.78 -3.88
C MET A 131 -8.76 -4.63 -3.05
N ILE A 132 -7.98 -3.71 -3.65
CA ILE A 132 -7.46 -2.53 -2.94
C ILE A 132 -8.62 -1.64 -2.48
N CYS A 133 -9.61 -1.39 -3.33
CA CYS A 133 -10.77 -0.57 -2.98
C CYS A 133 -11.67 -1.24 -1.94
N LEU A 134 -11.88 -2.55 -2.00
CA LEU A 134 -12.67 -3.28 -0.99
C LEU A 134 -11.98 -3.24 0.37
N VAL A 135 -10.69 -3.56 0.43
CA VAL A 135 -9.94 -3.51 1.69
C VAL A 135 -9.86 -2.07 2.20
N GLY A 136 -9.49 -1.13 1.36
CA GLY A 136 -9.38 0.28 1.75
C GLY A 136 -10.73 0.88 2.16
N GLY A 137 -11.83 0.50 1.50
CA GLY A 137 -13.19 0.84 1.90
C GLY A 137 -13.56 0.24 3.25
N SER A 138 -13.19 -1.01 3.54
CA SER A 138 -13.42 -1.64 4.85
C SER A 138 -12.66 -0.94 5.97
N ILE A 139 -11.43 -0.50 5.72
CA ILE A 139 -10.61 0.28 6.67
C ILE A 139 -11.22 1.67 6.89
N ALA A 140 -11.62 2.36 5.81
CA ALA A 140 -12.28 3.66 5.91
C ALA A 140 -13.59 3.57 6.69
N PHE A 141 -14.42 2.55 6.41
CA PHE A 141 -15.65 2.29 7.13
C PHE A 141 -15.41 2.06 8.62
N LEU A 142 -14.44 1.20 8.98
CA LEU A 142 -14.07 0.97 10.38
C LEU A 142 -13.63 2.27 11.07
N GLY A 143 -12.78 3.07 10.43
CA GLY A 143 -12.30 4.34 11.00
C GLY A 143 -13.43 5.35 11.20
N LEU A 144 -14.38 5.42 10.27
CA LEU A 144 -15.59 6.24 10.41
C LEU A 144 -16.47 5.75 11.57
N LEU A 145 -16.66 4.44 11.70
CA LEU A 145 -17.44 3.84 12.79
C LEU A 145 -16.83 4.14 14.16
N GLN A 146 -15.51 3.94 14.31
CA GLN A 146 -14.78 4.27 15.53
C GLN A 146 -14.91 5.74 15.91
N LYS A 147 -14.86 6.63 14.90
CA LYS A 147 -15.04 8.07 15.13
C LYS A 147 -16.46 8.42 15.54
N ALA A 148 -17.46 7.79 14.92
CA ALA A 148 -18.87 7.99 15.24
C ALA A 148 -19.22 7.49 16.66
N THR A 149 -18.59 6.42 17.12
CA THR A 149 -18.77 5.90 18.49
C THR A 149 -17.95 6.64 19.54
N GLY A 150 -17.12 7.62 19.16
CA GLY A 150 -16.23 8.31 20.10
C GLY A 150 -15.14 7.41 20.69
N ALA A 151 -14.69 6.39 19.94
CA ALA A 151 -13.71 5.43 20.44
C ALA A 151 -12.38 6.10 20.79
N HIS A 152 -11.84 5.80 21.97
CA HIS A 152 -10.55 6.32 22.44
C HIS A 152 -9.35 5.58 21.86
N MET A 153 -9.55 4.36 21.33
CA MET A 153 -8.53 3.52 20.71
C MET A 153 -9.19 2.55 19.71
N ILE A 154 -8.37 1.85 18.93
CA ILE A 154 -8.78 0.70 18.11
C ILE A 154 -9.62 -0.26 18.98
N PHE A 155 -10.79 -0.69 18.50
CA PHE A 155 -11.79 -1.41 19.31
C PHE A 155 -11.27 -2.62 20.11
N TRP A 156 -10.25 -3.31 19.59
CA TRP A 156 -9.64 -4.49 20.22
C TRP A 156 -8.27 -4.18 20.84
N GLN A 157 -8.05 -2.93 21.25
CA GLN A 157 -6.85 -2.49 21.96
C GLN A 157 -7.26 -1.77 23.25
N PRO A 158 -6.52 -1.97 24.35
CA PRO A 158 -6.77 -1.22 25.57
C PRO A 158 -6.50 0.28 25.32
N PRO A 159 -7.29 1.18 25.94
CA PRO A 159 -7.00 2.61 25.88
C PRO A 159 -5.60 2.86 26.45
N PRO A 160 -4.84 3.83 25.88
CA PRO A 160 -3.50 4.10 26.36
C PRO A 160 -3.57 4.70 27.78
N PRO A 161 -2.52 4.51 28.61
CA PRO A 161 -2.44 5.16 29.91
C PRO A 161 -2.62 6.68 29.78
N PRO A 162 -3.27 7.36 30.74
CA PRO A 162 -3.51 8.81 30.69
C PRO A 162 -2.23 9.65 30.47
N GLU A 163 -1.10 9.13 30.94
CA GLU A 163 0.22 9.76 30.87
C GLU A 163 0.82 9.81 29.45
N LEU A 164 0.43 8.88 28.56
CA LEU A 164 0.96 8.81 27.19
C LEU A 164 0.27 9.79 26.22
N GLY A 165 -0.74 10.53 26.67
CA GLY A 165 -1.44 11.51 25.86
C GLY A 165 -2.24 10.89 24.71
N VAL A 166 -3.04 11.73 24.06
CA VAL A 166 -3.96 11.33 22.97
C VAL A 166 -3.15 10.85 21.76
N ILE A 167 -3.03 9.53 21.58
CA ILE A 167 -2.56 8.96 20.32
C ILE A 167 -3.72 9.05 19.33
N THR A 168 -3.60 9.96 18.37
CA THR A 168 -4.57 10.10 17.27
C THR A 168 -4.46 8.89 16.34
N PHE A 169 -5.36 7.93 16.50
CA PHE A 169 -5.46 6.74 15.65
C PHE A 169 -6.53 6.91 14.57
N PHE A 170 -6.52 6.04 13.56
CA PHE A 170 -7.63 5.91 12.61
C PHE A 170 -7.74 4.48 12.11
N ALA A 171 -8.92 3.87 12.24
CA ALA A 171 -9.15 2.47 11.89
C ALA A 171 -8.22 1.51 12.67
N THR A 172 -7.37 0.78 11.97
CA THR A 172 -6.37 -0.14 12.53
C THR A 172 -5.00 0.51 12.70
N TYR A 173 -4.81 1.76 12.28
CA TYR A 173 -3.50 2.41 12.31
C TYR A 173 -3.35 3.21 13.60
N TYR A 174 -2.32 2.86 14.39
CA TYR A 174 -1.94 3.62 15.58
C TYR A 174 -1.62 5.09 15.27
N TYR A 175 -1.05 5.36 14.09
CA TYR A 175 -0.80 6.71 13.62
C TYR A 175 -1.77 7.08 12.49
N HIS A 176 -2.66 8.04 12.76
CA HIS A 176 -3.64 8.55 11.79
C HIS A 176 -3.00 9.06 10.48
N GLY A 177 -1.76 9.56 10.51
CA GLY A 177 -1.04 9.99 9.31
C GLY A 177 -0.77 8.84 8.33
N ASN A 178 -0.41 7.65 8.84
CA ASN A 178 -0.22 6.45 8.01
C ASN A 178 -1.56 5.99 7.41
N ALA A 179 -2.65 6.07 8.18
CA ALA A 179 -3.99 5.78 7.67
C ALA A 179 -4.36 6.75 6.53
N GLY A 180 -4.05 8.04 6.70
CA GLY A 180 -4.32 9.07 5.70
C GLY A 180 -3.51 8.85 4.42
N ALA A 181 -2.24 8.48 4.54
CA ALA A 181 -1.40 8.10 3.41
C ALA A 181 -1.98 6.87 2.68
N PHE A 182 -2.38 5.84 3.42
CA PHE A 182 -3.02 4.65 2.85
C PHE A 182 -4.32 5.00 2.10
N LEU A 183 -5.22 5.78 2.70
CA LEU A 183 -6.47 6.18 2.06
C LEU A 183 -6.23 7.02 0.79
N ASN A 184 -5.18 7.84 0.76
CA ASN A 184 -4.76 8.58 -0.43
C ASN A 184 -4.22 7.70 -1.57
N LEU A 185 -3.84 6.45 -1.31
CA LEU A 185 -3.56 5.46 -2.35
C LEU A 185 -4.85 4.77 -2.85
N VAL A 186 -5.88 4.69 -2.01
CA VAL A 186 -7.11 3.92 -2.29
C VAL A 186 -8.16 4.76 -3.01
N TRP A 187 -8.45 5.98 -2.54
CA TRP A 187 -9.58 6.75 -3.07
C TRP A 187 -9.42 7.15 -4.56
N PRO A 188 -8.21 7.43 -5.10
CA PRO A 188 -8.05 7.68 -6.53
C PRO A 188 -8.42 6.45 -7.38
N LEU A 189 -8.12 5.25 -6.88
CA LEU A 189 -8.46 4.00 -7.53
C LEU A 189 -9.98 3.76 -7.50
N SER A 190 -10.65 4.07 -6.38
CA SER A 190 -12.11 3.96 -6.31
C SER A 190 -12.80 4.97 -7.24
N ALA A 191 -12.27 6.19 -7.36
CA ALA A 191 -12.71 7.15 -8.37
C ALA A 191 -12.55 6.61 -9.79
N GLY A 192 -11.41 5.99 -10.11
CA GLY A 192 -11.18 5.33 -11.40
C GLY A 192 -12.19 4.20 -11.69
N LEU A 193 -12.54 3.39 -10.67
CA LEU A 193 -13.58 2.36 -10.79
C LEU A 193 -14.97 2.98 -11.03
N VAL A 194 -15.31 4.10 -10.39
CA VAL A 194 -16.54 4.85 -10.64
C VAL A 194 -16.59 5.31 -12.09
N ILE A 195 -15.56 6.01 -12.57
CA ILE A 195 -15.48 6.50 -13.95
C ILE A 195 -15.65 5.33 -14.92
N ARG A 196 -14.96 4.21 -14.69
CA ARG A 196 -15.09 2.99 -15.50
C ARG A 196 -16.51 2.41 -15.46
N ALA A 197 -17.14 2.35 -14.29
CA ALA A 197 -18.46 1.76 -14.12
C ALA A 197 -19.56 2.56 -14.86
N PHE A 198 -19.39 3.88 -15.00
CA PHE A 198 -20.31 4.75 -15.74
C PHE A 198 -19.99 4.86 -17.24
N THR A 199 -18.73 4.73 -17.64
CA THR A 199 -18.33 4.75 -19.06
C THR A 199 -18.50 3.41 -19.76
N SER A 200 -18.35 2.30 -19.05
CA SER A 200 -18.55 0.95 -19.57
C SER A 200 -19.99 0.47 -19.31
N ARG A 201 -20.50 -0.45 -20.15
CA ARG A 201 -21.76 -1.19 -19.90
C ARG A 201 -21.61 -2.13 -18.69
N SER A 202 -21.56 -1.54 -17.49
CA SER A 202 -21.42 -2.25 -16.22
C SER A 202 -22.78 -2.50 -15.60
N HIS A 203 -22.95 -3.65 -14.94
CA HIS A 203 -24.18 -3.95 -14.20
C HIS A 203 -24.45 -2.92 -13.10
N PRO A 204 -25.73 -2.63 -12.78
CA PRO A 204 -26.11 -1.66 -11.74
C PRO A 204 -25.44 -1.93 -10.38
N GLY A 205 -25.32 -3.20 -9.97
CA GLY A 205 -24.66 -3.57 -8.71
C GLY A 205 -23.18 -3.16 -8.66
N MET A 206 -22.46 -3.29 -9.78
CA MET A 206 -21.05 -2.88 -9.86
C MET A 206 -20.88 -1.36 -9.77
N ARG A 207 -21.85 -0.59 -10.31
CA ARG A 207 -21.89 0.86 -10.16
C ARG A 207 -22.13 1.25 -8.70
N ALA A 208 -23.12 0.64 -8.05
CA ALA A 208 -23.42 0.87 -6.65
C ALA A 208 -22.19 0.60 -5.77
N ILE A 209 -21.56 -0.57 -5.89
CA ILE A 209 -20.35 -0.93 -5.14
C ILE A 209 -19.24 0.09 -5.36
N SER A 210 -18.96 0.47 -6.61
CA SER A 210 -17.87 1.41 -6.92
C SER A 210 -18.13 2.79 -6.30
N VAL A 211 -19.36 3.29 -6.38
CA VAL A 211 -19.78 4.56 -5.79
C VAL A 211 -19.71 4.51 -4.27
N THR A 212 -20.21 3.44 -3.63
CA THR A 212 -20.14 3.26 -2.19
C THR A 212 -18.70 3.26 -1.69
N LEU A 213 -17.81 2.49 -2.34
CA LEU A 213 -16.39 2.46 -1.98
C LEU A 213 -15.75 3.84 -2.13
N PHE A 214 -16.06 4.57 -3.21
CA PHE A 214 -15.57 5.93 -3.40
C PHE A 214 -16.01 6.87 -2.28
N ILE A 215 -17.32 6.93 -2.00
CA ILE A 215 -17.88 7.79 -0.94
C ILE A 215 -17.27 7.45 0.42
N VAL A 216 -17.22 6.17 0.78
CA VAL A 216 -16.66 5.73 2.07
C VAL A 216 -15.18 6.08 2.18
N THR A 217 -14.37 5.89 1.12
CA THR A 217 -12.94 6.22 1.16
C THR A 217 -12.68 7.72 1.26
N ILE A 218 -13.42 8.56 0.53
CA ILE A 218 -13.32 10.03 0.65
C ILE A 218 -13.78 10.51 2.02
N ALA A 219 -14.92 10.01 2.51
CA ALA A 219 -15.40 10.31 3.85
C ALA A 219 -14.35 9.94 4.91
N GLY A 220 -13.68 8.79 4.75
CA GLY A 220 -12.58 8.38 5.61
C GLY A 220 -11.40 9.36 5.60
N VAL A 221 -11.00 9.88 4.43
CA VAL A 221 -9.95 10.90 4.33
C VAL A 221 -10.37 12.20 5.02
N LEU A 222 -11.59 12.67 4.77
CA LEU A 222 -12.12 13.90 5.39
C LEU A 222 -12.29 13.77 6.90
N ALA A 223 -12.64 12.58 7.38
CA ALA A 223 -12.75 12.27 8.80
C ALA A 223 -11.38 12.04 9.45
N ASN A 224 -10.30 11.85 8.68
CA ASN A 224 -8.97 11.71 9.24
C ASN A 224 -8.49 13.05 9.81
N THR A 225 -7.84 13.02 10.97
CA THR A 225 -7.30 14.21 11.64
C THR A 225 -6.02 14.75 10.99
N SER A 226 -5.39 14.01 10.07
CA SER A 226 -4.15 14.43 9.39
C SER A 226 -4.41 15.52 8.34
N ARG A 227 -3.95 16.75 8.62
CA ARG A 227 -3.99 17.87 7.66
C ARG A 227 -3.19 17.58 6.39
N MET A 228 -2.04 16.91 6.53
CA MET A 228 -1.22 16.52 5.36
C MET A 228 -1.96 15.54 4.46
N ALA A 229 -2.72 14.60 5.04
CA ALA A 229 -3.54 13.69 4.24
C ALA A 229 -4.61 14.44 3.43
N LEU A 230 -5.24 15.47 4.02
CA LEU A 230 -6.21 16.32 3.32
C LEU A 230 -5.55 17.10 2.17
N VAL A 231 -4.38 17.71 2.40
CA VAL A 231 -3.63 18.44 1.35
C VAL A 231 -3.31 17.51 0.17
N VAL A 232 -2.79 16.31 0.45
CA VAL A 232 -2.50 15.31 -0.58
C VAL A 232 -3.79 14.92 -1.34
N ALA A 233 -4.91 14.76 -0.63
CA ALA A 233 -6.19 14.46 -1.27
C ALA A 233 -6.65 15.57 -2.22
N VAL A 234 -6.50 16.84 -1.83
CA VAL A 234 -6.82 17.98 -2.71
C VAL A 234 -5.92 17.99 -3.94
N ILE A 235 -4.61 17.77 -3.79
CA ILE A 235 -3.67 17.70 -4.93
C ILE A 235 -4.07 16.59 -5.89
N LEU A 236 -4.37 15.40 -5.37
CA LEU A 236 -4.82 14.25 -6.16
C LEU A 236 -6.16 14.52 -6.85
N LEU A 237 -7.09 15.21 -6.19
CA LEU A 237 -8.36 15.63 -6.79
C LEU A 237 -8.15 16.58 -7.97
N VAL A 238 -7.29 17.59 -7.80
CA VAL A 238 -6.94 18.51 -8.89
C VAL A 238 -6.31 17.75 -10.06
N ALA A 239 -5.39 16.82 -9.79
CA ALA A 239 -4.76 16.01 -10.83
C ALA A 239 -5.78 15.15 -11.61
N ILE A 240 -6.69 14.46 -10.90
CA ILE A 240 -7.76 13.66 -11.52
C ILE A 240 -8.69 14.54 -12.36
N CYS A 241 -9.12 15.69 -11.82
CA CYS A 241 -9.97 16.63 -12.54
C CYS A 241 -9.27 17.19 -13.79
N ALA A 242 -7.99 17.53 -13.70
CA ALA A 242 -7.21 18.01 -14.84
C ALA A 242 -7.08 16.95 -15.95
N GLN A 243 -6.84 15.69 -15.56
CA GLN A 243 -6.61 14.60 -16.51
C GLN A 243 -7.92 14.06 -17.13
N PHE A 244 -8.98 13.93 -16.33
CA PHE A 244 -10.23 13.27 -16.75
C PHE A 244 -11.42 14.21 -16.92
N GLY A 245 -11.33 15.46 -16.44
CA GLY A 245 -12.45 16.41 -16.45
C GLY A 245 -12.95 16.74 -17.86
N ARG A 246 -12.03 16.92 -18.82
CA ARG A 246 -12.40 17.16 -20.24
C ARG A 246 -13.16 15.97 -20.83
N THR A 247 -12.76 14.75 -20.51
CA THR A 247 -13.40 13.52 -21.01
C THR A 247 -14.77 13.31 -20.37
N LEU A 248 -14.90 13.58 -19.07
CA LEU A 248 -16.19 13.50 -18.37
C LEU A 248 -17.19 14.53 -18.92
N LEU A 249 -16.76 15.78 -19.10
CA LEU A 249 -17.60 16.87 -19.63
C LEU A 249 -18.10 16.56 -21.05
N ARG A 250 -17.25 16.01 -21.93
CA ARG A 250 -17.65 15.62 -23.28
C ARG A 250 -18.69 14.50 -23.28
N ASN A 251 -18.54 13.50 -22.42
CA ASN A 251 -19.48 12.38 -22.33
C ASN A 251 -20.83 12.79 -21.74
N LEU A 252 -20.84 13.68 -20.74
CA LEU A 252 -22.08 14.21 -20.17
C LEU A 252 -22.83 15.13 -21.16
N SER A 253 -22.09 15.96 -21.91
CA SER A 253 -22.68 16.80 -22.96
C SER A 253 -23.25 15.98 -24.12
N GLY A 254 -22.59 14.88 -24.49
CA GLY A 254 -23.10 13.93 -25.50
C GLY A 254 -24.36 13.19 -25.04
N ALA A 255 -24.43 12.79 -23.77
CA ALA A 255 -25.63 12.18 -23.20
C ALA A 255 -26.81 13.16 -23.15
N GLN A 256 -26.56 14.43 -22.83
CA GLN A 256 -27.59 15.48 -22.83
C GLN A 256 -28.17 15.72 -24.23
N LYS A 257 -27.35 15.65 -25.29
CA LYS A 257 -27.83 15.72 -26.68
C LYS A 257 -28.67 14.50 -27.05
N SER A 258 -28.29 13.29 -26.64
CA SER A 258 -29.04 12.07 -26.95
C SER A 258 -30.41 11.99 -26.26
N VAL A 259 -30.58 12.61 -25.09
CA VAL A 259 -31.86 12.65 -24.36
C VAL A 259 -32.78 13.75 -24.89
N ALA A 260 -32.23 14.82 -25.48
CA ALA A 260 -33.03 15.87 -26.12
C ALA A 260 -33.59 15.47 -27.51
N PHE A 261 -33.15 14.34 -28.06
CA PHE A 261 -33.61 13.79 -29.35
C PHE A 261 -34.39 12.46 -29.20
N ALA A 262 -34.82 12.11 -27.98
CA ALA A 262 -35.65 10.93 -27.69
C ALA A 262 -37.06 11.34 -27.26
#